data_AF-A0A973EJQ6-F1
#
_entry.id   AF-A0A973EJQ6-F1
#
_cell.length_a   1.000
_cell.length_b   1.000
_cell.length_c   1.000
_cell.angle_alpha   90.00
_cell.angle_beta   90.00
_cell.angle_gamma   90.00
#
_symmetry.space_group_name_H-M   'P 1'
#
loop_
_entity.id
_entity.type
_entity.pdbx_description
1 polymer ?
#
loop_
_entity_poly.entity_id
_entity_poly.type
_entity_poly.pdbx_seq_one_letter_code
_entity_poly.pdbx_strand_id
1 'polypeptide(L)'
;MKPYKIWILAAIITVAAAVFQRMTRPTYPLKGTKEIAGQKVKYKLTRSAETVRDVEITAPIIEGYQAYLVFKKYKTNDSLTYQPMKFEHQQWVGTLPSLPAAGKYVYNIHYKHLQNDNQWLVLSDKDIVIRFKGEVPAWILILHILFIFSAMLFSNYTGILSLSKKANTMFWAKITLIFLIIGGFVFGPLVQKYAFGAFWTGFPFGYDLTDNKVLLSVLAWVIAFFMYRRNKNLRWFLFASLITFAIYLIPHSLFGSELDFTTGVIKQG
;
A
#
# COMPACT_ATOMS: atom_id res chain seq x y z
N MET A 1 25.77 -1.77 -25.22
CA MET A 1 25.43 -3.02 -24.47
C MET A 1 24.65 -4.00 -25.35
N LYS A 2 24.87 -5.31 -25.20
CA LYS A 2 24.01 -6.33 -25.83
C LYS A 2 22.57 -6.25 -25.25
N PRO A 3 21.50 -6.50 -26.05
CA PRO A 3 20.11 -6.31 -25.60
C PRO A 3 19.76 -7.01 -24.28
N TYR A 4 20.23 -8.24 -24.07
CA TYR A 4 19.93 -9.00 -22.85
C TYR A 4 20.50 -8.34 -21.58
N LYS A 5 21.65 -7.65 -21.64
CA LYS A 5 22.22 -6.94 -20.48
C LYS A 5 21.34 -5.78 -20.04
N ILE A 6 20.67 -5.12 -20.98
CA ILE A 6 19.73 -4.03 -20.69
C ILE A 6 18.48 -4.56 -19.99
N TRP A 7 17.97 -5.72 -20.44
CA TRP A 7 16.87 -6.43 -19.77
C TRP A 7 17.20 -6.82 -18.34
N ILE A 8 18.37 -7.44 -18.13
CA ILE A 8 18.81 -7.84 -16.79
C ILE A 8 18.90 -6.62 -15.87
N LEU A 9 19.53 -5.53 -16.33
CA LEU A 9 19.65 -4.32 -15.54
C LEU A 9 18.29 -3.69 -15.22
N ALA A 10 17.40 -3.59 -16.21
CA ALA A 10 16.04 -3.08 -16.00
C ALA A 10 15.26 -3.95 -15.00
N ALA A 11 15.38 -5.26 -15.09
CA ALA A 11 14.74 -6.20 -14.16
C ALA A 11 15.27 -6.03 -12.73
N ILE A 12 16.59 -5.92 -12.55
CA ILE A 12 17.21 -5.69 -11.23
C ILE A 12 16.68 -4.39 -10.62
N ILE A 13 16.65 -3.29 -11.38
CA ILE A 13 16.15 -1.99 -10.90
C ILE A 13 14.66 -2.09 -10.51
N THR A 14 13.84 -2.73 -11.35
CA THR A 14 12.41 -2.90 -11.07
C THR A 14 12.17 -3.77 -9.83
N VAL A 15 12.89 -4.89 -9.68
CA VAL A 15 12.76 -5.76 -8.50
C VAL A 15 13.21 -5.03 -7.25
N ALA A 16 14.33 -4.31 -7.29
CA ALA A 16 14.82 -3.54 -6.15
C ALA A 16 13.79 -2.49 -5.69
N ALA A 17 13.20 -1.75 -6.63
CA ALA A 17 12.15 -0.77 -6.32
C ALA A 17 10.86 -1.43 -5.82
N ALA A 18 10.47 -2.58 -6.38
CA ALA A 18 9.31 -3.35 -5.91
C ALA A 18 9.48 -3.83 -4.47
N VAL A 19 10.69 -4.31 -4.12
CA VAL A 19 11.04 -4.71 -2.75
C VAL A 19 11.00 -3.51 -1.81
N PHE A 20 11.59 -2.39 -2.20
CA PHE A 20 11.55 -1.14 -1.43
C PHE A 20 10.10 -0.67 -1.16
N GLN A 21 9.25 -0.67 -2.18
CA GLN A 21 7.83 -0.36 -2.03
C GLN A 21 7.13 -1.33 -1.08
N ARG A 22 7.43 -2.62 -1.16
CA ARG A 22 6.82 -3.64 -0.30
C ARG A 22 7.18 -3.42 1.16
N MET A 23 8.42 -3.03 1.45
CA MET A 23 8.91 -2.77 2.80
C MET A 23 8.31 -1.50 3.42
N THR A 24 7.94 -0.51 2.61
CA THR A 24 7.45 0.80 3.06
C THR A 24 5.92 0.92 3.12
N ARG A 25 5.18 -0.14 2.80
CA ARG A 25 3.71 -0.12 2.75
C ARG A 25 3.09 -0.08 4.17
N PRO A 26 2.21 0.90 4.46
CA PRO A 26 1.59 1.04 5.78
C PRO A 26 0.54 -0.05 6.08
N THR A 27 0.14 -0.83 5.07
CA THR A 27 -0.88 -1.88 5.19
C THR A 27 -0.31 -3.26 5.55
N TYR A 28 1.02 -3.44 5.53
CA TYR A 28 1.61 -4.72 5.95
C TYR A 28 1.44 -4.93 7.46
N PRO A 29 1.16 -6.17 7.90
CA PRO A 29 1.06 -6.46 9.32
C PRO A 29 2.33 -6.03 10.07
N LEU A 30 2.16 -5.35 11.20
CA LEU A 30 3.25 -5.00 12.08
C LEU A 30 3.75 -6.27 12.76
N LYS A 31 4.98 -6.67 12.43
CA LYS A 31 5.66 -7.79 13.07
C LYS A 31 6.67 -7.24 14.07
N GLY A 32 6.72 -7.83 15.25
CA GLY A 32 7.67 -7.46 16.28
C GLY A 32 8.03 -8.63 17.17
N THR A 33 9.04 -8.42 17.98
CA THR A 33 9.39 -9.32 19.08
C THR A 33 9.59 -8.46 20.30
N LYS A 34 8.86 -8.74 21.37
CA LYS A 34 8.95 -8.00 22.63
C LYS A 34 9.16 -8.98 23.77
N GLU A 35 9.98 -8.60 24.73
CA GLU A 35 10.12 -9.34 25.97
C GLU A 35 9.06 -8.84 26.95
N ILE A 36 8.17 -9.74 27.38
CA ILE A 36 7.06 -9.43 28.29
C ILE A 36 7.09 -10.48 29.40
N ALA A 37 7.16 -10.04 30.66
CA ALA A 37 7.27 -10.92 31.82
C ALA A 37 8.39 -11.98 31.71
N GLY A 38 9.55 -11.60 31.15
CA GLY A 38 10.70 -12.51 30.95
C GLY A 38 10.55 -13.51 29.80
N GLN A 39 9.44 -13.46 29.05
CA GLN A 39 9.22 -14.30 27.88
C GLN A 39 9.39 -13.50 26.59
N LYS A 40 10.11 -14.07 25.62
CA LYS A 40 10.32 -13.45 24.31
C LYS A 40 9.17 -13.79 23.38
N VAL A 41 8.31 -12.81 23.13
CA VAL A 41 7.04 -12.99 22.45
C VAL A 41 7.09 -12.39 21.05
N LYS A 42 6.81 -13.22 20.03
CA LYS A 42 6.66 -12.77 18.63
C LYS A 42 5.20 -12.48 18.34
N TYR A 43 4.93 -11.36 17.67
CA TYR A 43 3.57 -10.98 17.32
C TYR A 43 3.46 -10.46 15.88
N LYS A 44 2.24 -10.52 15.33
CA LYS A 44 1.88 -10.04 14.00
C LYS A 44 0.50 -9.37 14.07
N LEU A 45 0.48 -8.04 14.00
CA LEU A 45 -0.74 -7.24 14.15
C LEU A 45 -1.19 -6.72 12.79
N THR A 46 -2.42 -7.04 12.40
CA THR A 46 -3.00 -6.74 11.08
C THR A 46 -3.27 -5.24 10.92
N ARG A 47 -2.95 -4.67 9.74
CA ARG A 47 -3.12 -3.24 9.43
C ARG A 47 -4.10 -2.96 8.28
N SER A 48 -4.72 -4.00 7.73
CA SER A 48 -5.76 -3.87 6.71
C SER A 48 -6.79 -5.00 6.86
N ALA A 49 -8.06 -4.67 6.69
CA ALA A 49 -9.18 -5.60 6.70
C ALA A 49 -10.17 -5.30 5.57
N GLU A 50 -11.03 -6.26 5.25
CA GLU A 50 -12.13 -6.11 4.31
C GLU A 50 -13.40 -5.67 5.05
N THR A 51 -14.28 -4.93 4.38
CA THR A 51 -15.53 -4.42 4.98
C THR A 51 -16.61 -5.49 5.18
N VAL A 52 -16.43 -6.70 4.65
CA VAL A 52 -17.48 -7.72 4.56
C VAL A 52 -17.68 -8.48 5.89
N ARG A 53 -16.65 -8.51 6.75
CA ARG A 53 -16.67 -9.25 8.01
C ARG A 53 -15.83 -8.55 9.07
N ASP A 54 -16.13 -8.87 10.32
CA ASP A 54 -15.29 -8.51 11.45
C ASP A 54 -13.89 -9.10 11.28
N VAL A 55 -12.88 -8.40 11.80
CA VAL A 55 -11.49 -8.84 11.69
C VAL A 55 -11.01 -9.42 13.00
N GLU A 56 -10.49 -10.64 12.91
CA GLU A 56 -9.83 -11.31 14.02
C GLU A 56 -8.43 -10.76 14.22
N ILE A 57 -8.14 -10.39 15.47
CA ILE A 57 -6.84 -9.96 15.96
C ILE A 57 -6.38 -11.03 16.95
N THR A 58 -5.20 -11.61 16.68
CA THR A 58 -4.64 -12.64 17.54
C THR A 58 -3.48 -12.09 18.38
N ALA A 59 -3.36 -12.62 19.58
CA ALA A 59 -2.26 -12.37 20.49
C ALA A 59 -1.66 -13.67 21.03
N PRO A 60 -0.34 -13.71 21.23
CA PRO A 60 0.32 -14.81 21.91
C PRO A 60 -0.05 -14.90 23.39
N ILE A 61 0.06 -16.09 23.96
CA ILE A 61 -0.23 -16.32 25.39
C ILE A 61 0.92 -15.80 26.23
N ILE A 62 0.60 -15.21 27.38
CA ILE A 62 1.55 -14.85 28.43
C ILE A 62 0.99 -15.42 29.74
N GLU A 63 1.78 -16.26 30.41
CA GLU A 63 1.34 -16.95 31.62
C GLU A 63 0.99 -15.97 32.74
N GLY A 64 -0.16 -16.16 33.38
CA GLY A 64 -0.63 -15.27 34.44
C GLY A 64 -1.33 -13.99 33.95
N TYR A 65 -1.54 -13.83 32.64
CA TYR A 65 -2.19 -12.64 32.08
C TYR A 65 -3.42 -12.97 31.20
N GLN A 66 -4.45 -12.13 31.31
CA GLN A 66 -5.60 -12.06 30.40
C GLN A 66 -5.32 -10.99 29.33
N ALA A 67 -5.53 -11.31 28.06
CA ALA A 67 -5.41 -10.32 26.98
C ALA A 67 -6.71 -9.53 26.76
N TYR A 68 -6.55 -8.24 26.48
CA TYR A 68 -7.59 -7.30 26.11
C TYR A 68 -7.23 -6.64 24.79
N LEU A 69 -8.19 -6.64 23.87
CA LEU A 69 -8.13 -5.85 22.66
C LEU A 69 -8.61 -4.44 23.01
N VAL A 70 -7.69 -3.47 22.93
CA VAL A 70 -7.95 -2.08 23.29
C VAL A 70 -8.02 -1.27 22.02
N PHE A 71 -9.15 -0.63 21.73
CA PHE A 71 -9.34 0.06 20.47
C PHE A 71 -10.29 1.25 20.56
N LYS A 72 -10.15 2.16 19.58
CA LYS A 72 -11.11 3.23 19.30
C LYS A 72 -11.05 3.64 17.84
N LYS A 73 -12.10 4.32 17.35
CA LYS A 73 -12.10 4.87 16.00
C LYS A 73 -10.96 5.88 15.83
N TYR A 74 -10.32 5.87 14.67
CA TYR A 74 -9.15 6.73 14.42
C TYR A 74 -9.57 8.21 14.35
N LYS A 75 -8.76 9.09 14.96
CA LYS A 75 -8.99 10.54 15.02
C LYS A 75 -10.37 10.94 15.57
N THR A 76 -10.91 10.15 16.51
CA THR A 76 -12.08 10.52 17.30
C THR A 76 -11.72 10.77 18.76
N ASN A 77 -12.58 11.52 19.44
CA ASN A 77 -12.51 11.74 20.89
C ASN A 77 -13.18 10.62 21.69
N ASP A 78 -13.44 9.47 21.06
CA ASP A 78 -14.04 8.32 21.72
C ASP A 78 -13.12 7.80 22.83
N SER A 79 -13.73 7.31 23.91
CA SER A 79 -13.01 6.58 24.94
C SER A 79 -12.48 5.25 24.38
N LEU A 80 -11.38 4.77 24.98
CA LEU A 80 -10.83 3.47 24.63
C LEU A 80 -11.79 2.36 25.09
N THR A 81 -12.14 1.47 24.16
CA THR A 81 -12.89 0.26 24.45
C THR A 81 -11.92 -0.84 24.85
N TYR A 82 -12.17 -1.50 25.99
CA TYR A 82 -11.39 -2.64 26.47
C TYR A 82 -12.22 -3.90 26.32
N GLN A 83 -11.91 -4.71 25.32
CA GLN A 83 -12.63 -5.95 25.06
C GLN A 83 -11.77 -7.15 25.50
N PRO A 84 -12.25 -7.99 26.44
CA PRO A 84 -11.52 -9.21 26.80
C PRO A 84 -11.43 -10.14 25.59
N MET A 85 -10.24 -10.65 25.32
CA MET A 85 -10.01 -11.63 24.25
C MET A 85 -10.41 -13.02 24.73
N LYS A 86 -10.91 -13.85 23.80
CA LYS A 86 -11.23 -15.25 24.06
C LYS A 86 -10.00 -16.12 23.84
N PHE A 87 -9.90 -17.20 24.60
CA PHE A 87 -8.82 -18.16 24.41
C PHE A 87 -9.28 -19.23 23.41
N GLU A 88 -8.67 -19.24 22.22
CA GLU A 88 -9.01 -20.18 21.15
C GLU A 88 -7.73 -20.58 20.40
N HIS A 89 -7.61 -21.87 20.03
CA HIS A 89 -6.48 -22.37 19.23
C HIS A 89 -5.08 -22.01 19.77
N GLN A 90 -4.88 -22.08 21.09
CA GLN A 90 -3.62 -21.71 21.77
C GLN A 90 -3.18 -20.25 21.55
N GLN A 91 -4.14 -19.36 21.33
CA GLN A 91 -3.92 -17.92 21.21
C GLN A 91 -5.06 -17.14 21.86
N TRP A 92 -4.81 -15.88 22.16
CA TRP A 92 -5.88 -14.92 22.47
C TRP A 92 -6.46 -14.40 21.17
N VAL A 93 -7.78 -14.45 21.03
CA VAL A 93 -8.52 -14.00 19.85
C VAL A 93 -9.51 -12.91 20.25
N GLY A 94 -9.38 -11.75 19.63
CA GLY A 94 -10.30 -10.63 19.76
C GLY A 94 -10.83 -10.26 18.39
N THR A 95 -12.04 -9.70 18.34
CA THR A 95 -12.68 -9.29 17.08
C THR A 95 -12.86 -7.78 17.08
N LEU A 96 -12.43 -7.13 16.00
CA LEU A 96 -12.80 -5.74 15.72
C LEU A 96 -14.01 -5.75 14.77
N PRO A 97 -15.11 -5.05 15.12
CA PRO A 97 -16.25 -4.89 14.23
C PRO A 97 -15.84 -4.34 12.86
N SER A 98 -16.50 -4.76 11.80
CA SER A 98 -16.25 -4.20 10.48
C SER A 98 -16.60 -2.70 10.42
N LEU A 99 -15.80 -1.92 9.68
CA LEU A 99 -16.08 -0.52 9.36
C LEU A 99 -16.38 -0.35 7.86
N PRO A 100 -17.07 0.74 7.48
CA PRO A 100 -17.17 1.14 6.09
C PRO A 100 -15.79 1.37 5.44
N ALA A 101 -15.75 1.38 4.11
CA ALA A 101 -14.52 1.61 3.36
C ALA A 101 -13.81 2.91 3.78
N ALA A 102 -12.47 2.87 3.84
CA ALA A 102 -11.62 3.92 4.39
C ALA A 102 -11.77 4.20 5.90
N GLY A 103 -12.67 3.49 6.61
CA GLY A 103 -12.75 3.47 8.05
C GLY A 103 -11.46 2.95 8.69
N LYS A 104 -11.08 3.53 9.83
CA LYS A 104 -9.87 3.16 10.56
C LYS A 104 -10.14 2.99 12.05
N TYR A 105 -9.57 1.96 12.64
CA TYR A 105 -9.39 1.86 14.09
C TYR A 105 -7.92 2.11 14.44
N VAL A 106 -7.72 2.65 15.64
CA VAL A 106 -6.46 2.53 16.38
C VAL A 106 -6.68 1.44 17.41
N TYR A 107 -5.79 0.47 17.45
CA TYR A 107 -5.86 -0.59 18.45
C TYR A 107 -4.49 -1.01 18.95
N ASN A 108 -4.49 -1.65 20.11
CA ASN A 108 -3.36 -2.33 20.71
C ASN A 108 -3.86 -3.54 21.50
N ILE A 109 -2.94 -4.40 21.94
CA ILE A 109 -3.25 -5.53 22.80
C ILE A 109 -2.60 -5.28 24.15
N HIS A 110 -3.42 -5.26 25.19
CA HIS A 110 -2.97 -5.09 26.55
C HIS A 110 -3.18 -6.38 27.33
N TYR A 111 -2.25 -6.72 28.22
CA TYR A 111 -2.31 -7.87 29.09
C TYR A 111 -2.51 -7.41 30.52
N LYS A 112 -3.58 -7.86 31.17
CA LYS A 112 -3.88 -7.60 32.58
C LYS A 112 -3.47 -8.81 33.41
N HIS A 113 -2.69 -8.60 34.46
CA HIS A 113 -2.28 -9.69 35.36
C HIS A 113 -3.50 -10.25 36.12
N LEU A 114 -3.62 -11.58 36.21
CA LEU A 114 -4.78 -12.26 36.79
C LEU A 114 -4.90 -12.06 38.32
N GLN A 115 -3.78 -11.84 39.00
CA GLN A 115 -3.76 -11.71 40.47
C GLN A 115 -3.50 -10.27 40.95
N ASN A 116 -3.19 -9.34 40.03
CA ASN A 116 -2.86 -7.96 40.38
C ASN A 116 -3.46 -6.99 39.36
N ASP A 117 -4.56 -6.36 39.76
CA ASP A 117 -5.37 -5.52 38.88
C ASP A 117 -4.68 -4.26 38.34
N ASN A 118 -3.59 -3.83 38.98
CA ASN A 118 -2.84 -2.63 38.60
C ASN A 118 -1.66 -2.90 37.65
N GLN A 119 -1.40 -4.16 37.27
CA GLN A 119 -0.31 -4.48 36.35
C GLN A 119 -0.83 -4.76 34.94
N TRP A 120 -0.63 -3.78 34.06
CA TRP A 120 -0.92 -3.86 32.64
C TRP A 120 0.36 -3.85 31.81
N LEU A 121 0.45 -4.73 30.83
CA LEU A 121 1.54 -4.80 29.87
C LEU A 121 1.01 -4.56 28.46
N VAL A 122 1.73 -3.81 27.63
CA VAL A 122 1.31 -3.51 26.26
C VAL A 122 2.15 -4.33 25.28
N LEU A 123 1.50 -4.99 24.32
CA LEU A 123 2.18 -5.85 23.34
C LEU A 123 3.07 -5.05 22.38
N SER A 124 2.61 -3.89 21.93
CA SER A 124 3.31 -3.02 20.98
C SER A 124 3.49 -1.63 21.55
N ASP A 125 4.70 -1.08 21.50
CA ASP A 125 4.98 0.29 21.98
C ASP A 125 4.34 1.38 21.11
N LYS A 126 3.88 1.00 19.92
CA LYS A 126 3.15 1.88 19.00
C LYS A 126 1.75 1.33 18.77
N ASP A 127 0.78 2.22 18.80
CA ASP A 127 -0.58 1.89 18.43
C ASP A 127 -0.67 1.53 16.93
N ILE A 128 -1.55 0.59 16.64
CA ILE A 128 -1.70 0.01 15.32
C ILE A 128 -2.93 0.62 14.67
N VAL A 129 -2.72 1.25 13.52
CA VAL A 129 -3.81 1.75 12.68
C VAL A 129 -4.17 0.66 11.67
N ILE A 130 -5.40 0.15 11.76
CA ILE A 130 -6.00 -0.76 10.79
C ILE A 130 -6.97 0.01 9.88
N ARG A 131 -6.88 -0.22 8.57
CA ARG A 131 -7.76 0.40 7.56
C ARG A 131 -8.65 -0.64 6.90
N PHE A 132 -9.93 -0.34 6.81
CA PHE A 132 -10.92 -1.14 6.08
C PHE A 132 -11.01 -0.71 4.62
N LYS A 133 -11.13 -1.70 3.73
CA LYS A 133 -11.31 -1.51 2.29
C LYS A 133 -12.35 -2.49 1.76
N GLY A 134 -13.06 -2.12 0.70
CA GLY A 134 -13.95 -3.04 0.01
C GLY A 134 -13.18 -4.22 -0.60
N GLU A 135 -13.90 -5.31 -0.85
CA GLU A 135 -13.37 -6.47 -1.55
C GLU A 135 -13.11 -6.12 -3.02
N VAL A 136 -11.91 -6.41 -3.50
CA VAL A 136 -11.51 -6.17 -4.89
C VAL A 136 -11.42 -7.51 -5.59
N PRO A 137 -12.15 -7.73 -6.70
CA PRO A 137 -12.07 -8.98 -7.46
C PRO A 137 -10.62 -9.32 -7.81
N ALA A 138 -10.20 -10.55 -7.49
CA ALA A 138 -8.81 -10.98 -7.60
C ALA A 138 -8.24 -10.77 -9.02
N TRP A 139 -9.03 -11.04 -10.06
CA TRP A 139 -8.61 -10.89 -11.45
C TRP A 139 -8.31 -9.42 -11.82
N ILE A 140 -9.07 -8.45 -11.29
CA ILE A 140 -8.82 -7.01 -11.50
C ILE A 140 -7.51 -6.61 -10.83
N LEU A 141 -7.31 -7.06 -9.58
CA LEU A 141 -6.08 -6.77 -8.85
C LEU A 141 -4.85 -7.38 -9.52
N ILE A 142 -4.94 -8.64 -9.98
CA ILE A 142 -3.87 -9.34 -10.70
C ILE A 142 -3.52 -8.59 -11.99
N LEU A 143 -4.52 -8.23 -12.80
CA LEU A 143 -4.28 -7.47 -14.04
C LEU A 143 -3.69 -6.10 -13.75
N HIS A 144 -4.20 -5.36 -12.76
CA HIS A 144 -3.64 -4.08 -12.34
C HIS A 144 -2.14 -4.19 -12.01
N ILE A 145 -1.79 -5.13 -11.14
CA ILE A 145 -0.40 -5.40 -10.73
C ILE A 145 0.45 -5.75 -11.95
N LEU A 146 -0.03 -6.67 -12.79
CA LEU A 146 0.68 -7.10 -13.99
C LEU A 146 1.00 -5.91 -14.91
N PHE A 147 0.01 -5.06 -15.21
CA PHE A 147 0.19 -3.90 -16.09
C PHE A 147 1.13 -2.86 -15.49
N ILE A 148 0.99 -2.52 -14.20
CA ILE A 148 1.83 -1.51 -13.54
C ILE A 148 3.29 -1.97 -13.43
N PHE A 149 3.55 -3.22 -13.01
CA PHE A 149 4.92 -3.72 -12.89
C PHE A 149 5.57 -3.93 -14.27
N SER A 150 4.79 -4.35 -15.27
CA SER A 150 5.28 -4.44 -16.65
C SER A 150 5.59 -3.05 -17.22
N ALA A 151 4.74 -2.05 -16.99
CA ALA A 151 5.02 -0.66 -17.37
C ALA A 151 6.31 -0.14 -16.73
N MET A 152 6.54 -0.44 -15.44
CA MET A 152 7.77 -0.07 -14.75
C MET A 152 9.01 -0.74 -15.36
N LEU A 153 8.94 -2.04 -15.63
CA LEU A 153 10.01 -2.78 -16.29
C LEU A 153 10.33 -2.20 -17.68
N PHE A 154 9.32 -1.99 -18.51
CA PHE A 154 9.48 -1.44 -19.85
C PHE A 154 9.96 0.02 -19.82
N SER A 155 9.55 0.80 -18.82
CA SER A 155 10.05 2.14 -18.55
C SER A 155 11.55 2.13 -18.32
N ASN A 156 12.03 1.34 -17.35
CA ASN A 156 13.46 1.21 -17.04
C ASN A 156 14.25 0.71 -18.25
N TYR A 157 13.74 -0.29 -18.95
CA TYR A 157 14.35 -0.82 -20.16
C TYR A 157 14.46 0.24 -21.25
N THR A 158 13.39 0.98 -21.53
CA THR A 158 13.36 2.06 -22.53
C THR A 158 14.31 3.20 -22.17
N GLY A 159 14.36 3.58 -20.89
CA GLY A 159 15.27 4.60 -20.39
C GLY A 159 16.73 4.24 -20.66
N ILE A 160 17.17 3.04 -20.26
CA ILE A 160 18.53 2.56 -20.52
C ILE A 160 18.79 2.39 -22.02
N LEU A 161 17.81 1.88 -22.78
CA LEU A 161 17.93 1.69 -24.23
C LEU A 161 18.15 3.01 -24.97
N SER A 162 17.52 4.10 -24.50
CA SER A 162 17.63 5.44 -25.09
C SER A 162 19.07 6.00 -25.04
N LEU A 163 19.87 5.61 -24.04
CA LEU A 163 21.29 5.95 -23.94
C LEU A 163 22.12 5.30 -25.06
N SER A 164 21.71 4.12 -25.51
CA SER A 164 22.38 3.36 -26.57
C SER A 164 21.90 3.74 -27.98
N LYS A 165 21.01 4.74 -28.13
CA LYS A 165 20.43 5.23 -29.40
C LYS A 165 19.95 4.12 -30.37
N LYS A 166 19.39 3.02 -29.85
CA LYS A 166 18.97 1.88 -30.68
C LYS A 166 17.59 2.09 -31.33
N ALA A 167 17.42 1.54 -32.54
CA ALA A 167 16.20 1.64 -33.35
C ALA A 167 14.91 1.23 -32.61
N ASN A 168 14.98 0.26 -31.69
CA ASN A 168 13.79 -0.28 -31.02
C ASN A 168 13.28 0.58 -29.85
N THR A 169 13.94 1.70 -29.52
CA THR A 169 13.54 2.56 -28.37
C THR A 169 12.09 3.04 -28.50
N MET A 170 11.67 3.42 -29.70
CA MET A 170 10.32 3.92 -29.95
C MET A 170 9.25 2.84 -29.72
N PHE A 171 9.55 1.59 -30.09
CA PHE A 171 8.65 0.46 -29.86
C PHE A 171 8.42 0.26 -28.35
N TRP A 172 9.50 0.17 -27.58
CA TRP A 172 9.41 -0.04 -26.13
C TRP A 172 8.81 1.15 -25.39
N ALA A 173 9.05 2.38 -25.84
CA ALA A 173 8.37 3.55 -25.32
C ALA A 173 6.84 3.45 -25.51
N LYS A 174 6.37 2.99 -26.68
CA LYS A 174 4.93 2.86 -26.96
C LYS A 174 4.30 1.80 -26.07
N ILE A 175 4.96 0.64 -25.95
CA ILE A 175 4.52 -0.44 -25.06
C ILE A 175 4.46 0.06 -23.61
N THR A 176 5.46 0.81 -23.15
CA THR A 176 5.47 1.39 -21.80
C THR A 176 4.26 2.28 -21.55
N LEU A 177 3.98 3.21 -22.46
CA LEU A 177 2.85 4.13 -22.32
C LEU A 177 1.51 3.39 -22.34
N ILE A 178 1.33 2.41 -23.24
CA ILE A 178 0.09 1.61 -23.31
C ILE A 178 -0.14 0.87 -22.00
N PHE A 179 0.88 0.19 -21.48
CA PHE A 179 0.78 -0.55 -20.21
C PHE A 179 0.54 0.37 -19.02
N LEU A 180 1.15 1.57 -19.02
CA LEU A 180 0.95 2.56 -17.97
C LEU A 180 -0.48 3.12 -17.99
N ILE A 181 -1.05 3.38 -19.17
CA ILE A 181 -2.45 3.82 -19.31
C ILE A 181 -3.41 2.71 -18.87
N ILE A 182 -3.22 1.47 -19.34
CA ILE A 182 -4.10 0.35 -18.98
C ILE A 182 -4.01 0.07 -17.47
N GLY A 183 -2.80 -0.04 -16.93
CA GLY A 183 -2.62 -0.28 -15.49
C GLY A 183 -3.10 0.88 -14.63
N GLY A 184 -2.82 2.11 -15.04
CA GLY A 184 -2.99 3.32 -14.25
C GLY A 184 -4.33 4.03 -14.40
N PHE A 185 -4.94 4.03 -15.59
CA PHE A 185 -6.19 4.73 -15.90
C PHE A 185 -7.37 3.81 -16.22
N VAL A 186 -7.13 2.50 -16.35
CA VAL A 186 -8.22 1.51 -16.47
C VAL A 186 -8.30 0.69 -15.20
N PHE A 187 -7.28 -0.12 -14.91
CA PHE A 187 -7.33 -1.02 -13.77
C PHE A 187 -7.14 -0.32 -12.41
N GLY A 188 -6.35 0.74 -12.34
CA GLY A 188 -6.19 1.56 -11.13
C GLY A 188 -7.54 2.10 -10.63
N PRO A 189 -8.30 2.83 -11.46
CA PRO A 189 -9.63 3.31 -11.14
C PRO A 189 -10.62 2.23 -10.75
N LEU A 190 -10.57 1.06 -11.41
CA LEU A 190 -11.41 -0.06 -11.04
C LEU A 190 -11.09 -0.56 -9.62
N VAL A 191 -9.80 -0.77 -9.31
CA VAL A 191 -9.37 -1.15 -7.95
C VAL A 191 -9.82 -0.12 -6.91
N GLN A 192 -9.66 1.17 -7.20
CA GLN A 192 -10.10 2.25 -6.32
C GLN A 192 -11.62 2.25 -6.10
N LYS A 193 -12.40 2.01 -7.17
CA LYS A 193 -13.85 1.94 -7.10
C LYS A 193 -14.33 0.81 -6.19
N TYR A 194 -13.75 -0.39 -6.34
CA TYR A 194 -14.10 -1.52 -5.48
C TYR A 194 -13.64 -1.30 -4.03
N ALA A 195 -12.45 -0.73 -3.82
CA ALA A 195 -11.89 -0.55 -2.49
C ALA A 195 -12.53 0.59 -1.69
N PHE A 196 -12.88 1.71 -2.33
CA PHE A 196 -13.28 2.97 -1.66
C PHE A 196 -14.46 3.70 -2.32
N GLY A 197 -15.07 3.15 -3.37
CA GLY A 197 -16.29 3.70 -3.96
C GLY A 197 -16.10 4.82 -5.00
N ALA A 198 -14.87 5.26 -5.26
CA ALA A 198 -14.54 6.29 -6.26
C ALA A 198 -13.61 5.76 -7.35
N PHE A 199 -13.82 6.14 -8.61
CA PHE A 199 -12.96 5.72 -9.72
C PHE A 199 -11.66 6.53 -9.78
N TRP A 200 -11.71 7.81 -9.51
CA TRP A 200 -10.54 8.68 -9.56
C TRP A 200 -10.65 9.75 -8.50
N THR A 201 -9.56 9.93 -7.79
CA THR A 201 -9.43 10.85 -6.65
C THR A 201 -8.22 11.78 -6.80
N GLY A 202 -7.52 11.71 -7.94
CA GLY A 202 -6.48 12.68 -8.32
C GLY A 202 -7.02 13.90 -9.05
N PHE A 203 -6.12 14.77 -9.50
CA PHE A 203 -6.45 15.97 -10.27
C PHE A 203 -7.20 15.60 -11.55
N PRO A 204 -8.22 16.39 -11.99
CA PRO A 204 -8.70 17.65 -11.39
C PRO A 204 -9.78 17.48 -10.30
N PHE A 205 -10.22 16.26 -10.02
CA PHE A 205 -11.36 16.00 -9.12
C PHE A 205 -10.96 15.83 -7.65
N GLY A 206 -9.66 15.78 -7.38
CA GLY A 206 -9.12 15.56 -6.05
C GLY A 206 -7.60 15.71 -6.02
N TYR A 207 -6.99 15.33 -4.90
CA TYR A 207 -5.56 15.48 -4.67
C TYR A 207 -4.87 14.18 -4.24
N ASP A 208 -5.52 13.02 -4.46
CA ASP A 208 -4.97 11.73 -4.06
C ASP A 208 -3.56 11.51 -4.61
N LEU A 209 -2.63 11.27 -3.70
CA LEU A 209 -1.22 11.14 -4.04
C LEU A 209 -0.95 9.98 -5.01
N THR A 210 -1.69 8.87 -4.90
CA THR A 210 -1.48 7.67 -5.73
C THR A 210 -1.96 7.91 -7.16
N ASP A 211 -3.13 8.51 -7.32
CA ASP A 211 -3.69 8.85 -8.63
C ASP A 211 -2.82 9.92 -9.32
N ASN A 212 -2.41 10.96 -8.59
CA ASN A 212 -1.56 12.03 -9.11
C ASN A 212 -0.18 11.55 -9.56
N LYS A 213 0.41 10.56 -8.86
CA LYS A 213 1.65 9.90 -9.28
C LYS A 213 1.53 9.22 -10.64
N VAL A 214 0.44 8.49 -10.84
CA VAL A 214 0.17 7.81 -12.11
C VAL A 214 -0.05 8.84 -13.23
N LEU A 215 -0.84 9.89 -12.95
CA LEU A 215 -1.06 10.99 -13.89
C LEU A 215 0.26 11.65 -14.31
N LEU A 216 1.11 12.01 -13.34
CA LEU A 216 2.41 12.63 -13.61
C LEU A 216 3.31 11.72 -14.45
N SER A 217 3.29 10.41 -14.18
CA SER A 217 4.04 9.43 -14.97
C SER A 217 3.55 9.43 -16.43
N VAL A 218 2.23 9.33 -16.66
CA VAL A 218 1.68 9.35 -18.02
C VAL A 218 1.96 10.67 -18.74
N LEU A 219 1.81 11.80 -18.06
CA LEU A 219 2.14 13.12 -18.63
C LEU A 219 3.62 13.20 -19.04
N ALA A 220 4.55 12.72 -18.21
CA ALA A 220 5.97 12.69 -18.56
C ALA A 220 6.24 11.88 -19.83
N TRP A 221 5.57 10.72 -19.99
CA TRP A 221 5.68 9.91 -21.21
C TRP A 221 5.06 10.60 -22.43
N VAL A 222 3.88 11.21 -22.29
CA VAL A 222 3.23 11.95 -23.38
C VAL A 222 4.09 13.14 -23.84
N ILE A 223 4.65 13.91 -22.90
CA ILE A 223 5.58 15.00 -23.19
C ILE A 223 6.83 14.45 -23.89
N ALA A 224 7.37 13.32 -23.44
CA ALA A 224 8.53 12.71 -24.09
C ALA A 224 8.24 12.31 -25.55
N PHE A 225 7.06 11.75 -25.84
CA PHE A 225 6.64 11.46 -27.21
C PHE A 225 6.50 12.72 -28.06
N PHE A 226 5.89 13.77 -27.51
CA PHE A 226 5.70 15.03 -28.21
C PHE A 226 7.04 15.69 -28.54
N MET A 227 7.95 15.75 -27.56
CA MET A 227 9.27 16.33 -27.75
C MET A 227 10.12 15.48 -28.70
N TYR A 228 10.05 14.16 -28.63
CA TYR A 228 10.69 13.28 -29.60
C TYR A 228 10.18 13.53 -31.03
N ARG A 229 8.88 13.81 -31.24
CA ARG A 229 8.37 14.16 -32.57
C ARG A 229 9.01 15.45 -33.10
N ARG A 230 9.24 16.44 -32.23
CA ARG A 230 9.84 17.73 -32.59
C ARG A 230 11.34 17.66 -32.89
N ASN A 231 12.11 16.96 -32.06
CA ASN A 231 13.58 17.04 -32.11
C ASN A 231 14.29 15.71 -32.36
N LYS A 232 13.55 14.60 -32.46
CA LYS A 232 14.05 13.21 -32.65
C LYS A 232 15.06 12.77 -31.59
N ASN A 233 15.13 13.47 -30.45
CA ASN A 233 16.08 13.17 -29.38
C ASN A 233 15.51 12.10 -28.45
N LEU A 234 16.11 10.92 -28.45
CA LEU A 234 15.68 9.78 -27.61
C LEU A 234 15.87 10.02 -26.11
N ARG A 235 16.68 11.01 -25.70
CA ARG A 235 16.91 11.34 -24.28
C ARG A 235 15.64 11.78 -23.54
N TRP A 236 14.60 12.21 -24.25
CA TRP A 236 13.30 12.48 -23.63
C TRP A 236 12.68 11.23 -23.00
N PHE A 237 12.92 10.03 -23.54
CA PHE A 237 12.46 8.79 -22.93
C PHE A 237 13.28 8.39 -21.69
N LEU A 238 14.56 8.76 -21.63
CA LEU A 238 15.34 8.64 -20.39
C LEU A 238 14.73 9.52 -19.30
N PHE A 239 14.41 10.77 -19.63
CA PHE A 239 13.79 11.71 -18.69
C PHE A 239 12.45 11.19 -18.16
N ALA A 240 11.56 10.73 -19.04
CA ALA A 240 10.28 10.12 -18.63
C ALA A 240 10.48 8.87 -17.76
N SER A 241 11.46 8.02 -18.09
CA SER A 241 11.80 6.83 -17.31
C SER A 241 12.30 7.20 -15.91
N LEU A 242 13.15 8.21 -15.78
CA LEU A 242 13.64 8.69 -14.48
C LEU A 242 12.52 9.28 -13.62
N ILE A 243 11.61 10.06 -14.21
CA ILE A 243 10.41 10.56 -13.49
C ILE A 243 9.57 9.39 -13.00
N THR A 244 9.28 8.43 -13.88
CA THR A 244 8.50 7.24 -13.55
C THR A 244 9.15 6.46 -12.40
N PHE A 245 10.47 6.26 -12.47
CA PHE A 245 11.24 5.59 -11.41
C PHE A 245 11.17 6.36 -10.08
N ALA A 246 11.39 7.68 -10.10
CA ALA A 246 11.31 8.52 -8.91
C ALA A 246 9.91 8.46 -8.27
N ILE A 247 8.85 8.49 -9.06
CA ILE A 247 7.47 8.36 -8.60
C ILE A 247 7.25 7.02 -7.90
N TYR A 248 7.77 5.93 -8.46
CA TYR A 248 7.68 4.61 -7.85
C TYR A 248 8.50 4.48 -6.56
N LEU A 249 9.50 5.33 -6.31
CA LEU A 249 10.19 5.37 -5.03
C LEU A 249 9.37 6.06 -3.93
N ILE A 250 8.32 6.80 -4.27
CA ILE A 250 7.47 7.42 -3.26
C ILE A 250 6.49 6.35 -2.74
N PRO A 251 6.52 5.97 -1.45
CA PRO A 251 5.69 4.89 -0.92
C PRO A 251 4.20 5.07 -1.22
N HIS A 252 3.53 3.97 -1.57
CA HIS A 252 2.09 3.95 -1.82
C HIS A 252 1.31 4.23 -0.52
N SER A 253 0.25 5.04 -0.62
CA SER A 253 -0.71 5.26 0.47
C SER A 253 -0.15 5.92 1.74
N LEU A 254 0.92 6.72 1.66
CA LEU A 254 1.35 7.58 2.79
C LEU A 254 0.21 8.48 3.30
N PHE A 255 -0.69 8.88 2.39
CA PHE A 255 -1.91 9.64 2.67
C PHE A 255 -3.12 8.96 2.04
N GLY A 256 -3.30 7.66 2.29
CA GLY A 256 -4.46 6.97 1.74
C GLY A 256 -5.78 7.48 2.34
N SER A 257 -6.86 7.41 1.55
CA SER A 257 -8.21 7.88 1.93
C SER A 257 -8.63 7.48 3.36
N GLU A 258 -9.30 8.40 4.04
CA GLU A 258 -9.74 8.26 5.43
C GLU A 258 -11.23 8.58 5.55
N LEU A 259 -12.01 7.73 6.23
CA LEU A 259 -13.39 8.06 6.58
C LEU A 259 -13.39 9.07 7.73
N ASP A 260 -14.07 10.21 7.54
CA ASP A 260 -14.39 11.10 8.63
C ASP A 260 -15.64 10.61 9.35
N PHE A 261 -15.48 10.13 10.58
CA PHE A 261 -16.59 9.59 11.38
C PHE A 261 -17.61 10.65 11.80
N THR A 262 -17.28 11.94 11.74
CA THR A 262 -18.22 13.03 12.08
C THR A 262 -19.14 13.39 10.92
N THR A 263 -18.62 13.37 9.69
CA THR A 263 -19.38 13.74 8.49
C THR A 263 -19.85 12.54 7.68
N GLY A 264 -19.30 11.36 7.92
CA GLY A 264 -19.54 10.15 7.11
C GLY A 264 -18.88 10.18 5.72
N VAL A 265 -18.12 11.24 5.41
CA VAL A 265 -17.49 11.44 4.10
C VAL A 265 -16.07 10.91 4.09
N ILE A 266 -15.70 10.23 3.00
CA ILE A 266 -14.33 9.79 2.78
C ILE A 266 -13.50 10.99 2.31
N LYS A 267 -12.55 11.42 3.15
CA LYS A 267 -11.53 12.41 2.79
C LYS A 267 -10.41 11.73 2.02
N GLN A 268 -9.98 12.40 0.95
CA GLN A 268 -8.82 11.99 0.15
C GLN A 268 -7.55 12.53 0.82
N GLY A 269 -6.41 11.87 0.57
CA GLY A 269 -5.12 12.30 1.14
C GLY A 269 -4.01 12.38 0.11
#